data_AF-E0LVH3-F1
#
_entry.id   AF-E0LVH3-F1
#
_cell.length_a   1.000
_cell.length_b   1.000
_cell.length_c   1.000
_cell.angle_alpha   90.00
_cell.angle_beta   90.00
_cell.angle_gamma   90.00
#
_symmetry.space_group_name_H-M   'P 1'
#
loop_
_entity.id
_entity.type
_entity.pdbx_description
1 polymer ?
#
loop_
_entity_poly.entity_id
_entity_poly.type
_entity_poly.pdbx_seq_one_letter_code
_entity_poly.pdbx_strand_id
1 'polypeptide(L)'
;MKAATFLLAGAALLLSACSSNSDDNEPPQQATAAHIQPRVVMSSLAESTCSNAGGTLAFSHQLDGSRVGMCQLVNGRRCDEQALIGGNCAR
;
A
#
# COMPACT_ATOMS: atom_id res chain seq x y z
N MET A 1 -25.24 47.61 9.31
CA MET A 1 -24.09 46.69 9.49
C MET A 1 -24.26 45.69 10.64
N LYS A 2 -24.99 46.01 11.73
CA LYS A 2 -25.16 45.10 12.90
C LYS A 2 -26.08 43.88 12.67
N ALA A 3 -27.08 44.00 11.80
CA ALA A 3 -27.99 42.88 11.52
C ALA A 3 -27.31 41.75 10.72
N ALA A 4 -26.41 42.12 9.80
CA ALA A 4 -25.66 41.15 8.99
C ALA A 4 -24.71 40.30 9.85
N THR A 5 -24.09 40.88 10.88
CA THR A 5 -23.21 40.14 11.80
C THR A 5 -23.99 39.14 12.66
N PHE A 6 -25.22 39.46 13.07
CA PHE A 6 -26.08 38.51 13.80
C PHE A 6 -26.55 37.34 12.92
N LEU A 7 -26.88 37.60 11.65
CA LEU A 7 -27.26 36.53 10.71
C LEU A 7 -26.09 35.60 10.38
N LEU A 8 -24.89 36.13 10.20
CA LEU A 8 -23.69 35.33 9.94
C LEU A 8 -23.31 34.45 11.15
N ALA A 9 -23.44 34.96 12.37
CA ALA A 9 -23.19 34.19 13.59
C ALA A 9 -24.21 33.05 13.79
N GLY A 10 -25.50 33.31 13.52
CA GLY A 10 -26.54 32.29 13.57
C GLY A 10 -26.35 31.18 12.54
N ALA A 11 -25.94 31.54 11.32
CA ALA A 11 -25.65 30.57 10.26
C ALA A 11 -24.47 29.65 10.65
N ALA A 12 -23.39 30.19 11.22
CA ALA A 12 -22.24 29.39 11.63
C ALA A 12 -22.59 28.33 12.71
N LEU A 13 -23.48 28.68 13.66
CA LEU A 13 -23.98 27.76 14.68
C LEU A 13 -24.88 26.65 14.12
N LEU A 14 -25.65 26.94 13.06
CA LEU A 14 -26.47 25.93 12.38
C LEU A 14 -25.61 24.95 11.56
N LEU A 15 -24.53 25.42 10.93
CA LEU A 15 -23.62 24.53 10.18
C LEU A 15 -22.86 23.54 11.07
N SER A 16 -22.56 23.90 12.33
CA SER A 16 -21.90 22.97 13.27
C SER A 16 -22.78 21.79 13.70
N ALA A 17 -24.10 21.91 13.60
CA ALA A 17 -25.04 20.84 13.95
C ALA A 17 -25.18 19.78 12.85
N CYS A 18 -24.87 20.10 11.60
CA CYS A 18 -24.87 19.14 10.49
C CYS A 18 -23.63 18.24 10.45
N SER A 19 -22.62 18.49 11.30
CA SER A 19 -21.44 17.61 11.45
C SER A 19 -21.56 16.65 12.64
N SER A 20 -22.74 16.54 13.24
CA SER A 20 -23.04 15.60 14.33
C SER A 20 -24.27 14.77 14.01
N ASN A 21 -24.37 14.29 12.77
CA ASN A 21 -24.98 12.99 12.56
C ASN A 21 -23.89 11.97 12.89
N SER A 22 -23.88 11.55 14.15
CA SER A 22 -23.27 10.28 14.57
C SER A 22 -24.07 9.16 13.90
N ASP A 23 -23.84 9.01 12.60
CA ASP A 23 -24.13 7.79 11.86
C ASP A 23 -23.12 6.75 12.34
N ASP A 24 -23.35 6.22 13.55
CA ASP A 24 -22.71 5.01 14.10
C ASP A 24 -23.14 3.74 13.32
N ASN A 25 -23.45 3.89 12.02
CA ASN A 25 -23.84 2.85 11.08
C ASN A 25 -22.92 2.84 9.87
N GLU A 26 -21.64 3.19 10.02
CA GLU A 26 -20.65 2.61 9.11
C GLU A 26 -20.57 1.11 9.46
N PRO A 27 -21.06 0.19 8.61
CA PRO A 27 -20.83 -1.22 8.87
C PRO A 27 -19.33 -1.41 9.00
N PRO A 28 -18.83 -2.15 10.02
CA PRO A 28 -17.41 -2.42 10.10
C PRO A 28 -17.00 -2.96 8.75
N GLN A 29 -15.97 -2.35 8.15
CA GLN A 29 -15.29 -2.89 6.98
C GLN A 29 -14.77 -4.27 7.37
N GLN A 30 -15.65 -5.26 7.34
CA GLN A 30 -15.37 -6.64 7.65
C GLN A 30 -14.64 -7.14 6.43
N ALA A 31 -13.35 -6.80 6.39
CA ALA A 31 -12.37 -7.29 5.45
C ALA A 31 -12.33 -8.82 5.60
N THR A 32 -13.31 -9.47 4.97
CA THR A 32 -13.51 -10.92 4.94
C THR A 32 -12.60 -11.55 3.88
N ALA A 33 -11.79 -10.74 3.20
CA ALA A 33 -10.59 -11.25 2.54
C ALA A 33 -9.65 -11.72 3.66
N ALA A 34 -9.63 -13.04 3.91
CA ALA A 34 -8.61 -13.68 4.71
C ALA A 34 -7.27 -13.00 4.43
N HIS A 35 -6.69 -12.34 5.44
CA HIS A 35 -5.44 -11.60 5.33
C HIS A 35 -4.28 -12.58 5.18
N ILE A 36 -4.27 -13.30 4.06
CA ILE A 36 -3.17 -14.12 3.62
C ILE A 36 -2.20 -13.13 3.02
N GLN A 37 -1.19 -12.75 3.81
CA GLN A 37 -0.09 -11.95 3.28
C GLN A 37 0.47 -12.69 2.06
N PRO A 38 0.45 -12.05 0.86
CA PRO A 38 0.96 -12.69 -0.32
C PRO A 38 2.43 -13.06 -0.07
N ARG A 39 2.74 -14.36 -0.06
CA ARG A 39 4.13 -14.83 -0.04
C ARG A 39 4.68 -14.72 -1.45
N VAL A 40 5.80 -14.02 -1.60
CA VAL A 40 6.58 -14.03 -2.85
C VAL A 40 7.05 -15.45 -3.10
N VAL A 41 6.64 -16.03 -4.23
CA VAL A 41 7.08 -17.35 -4.67
C VAL A 41 8.19 -17.17 -5.69
N MET A 42 9.35 -17.74 -5.41
CA MET A 42 10.55 -17.73 -6.24
C MET A 42 11.30 -19.05 -6.01
N SER A 43 12.21 -19.47 -6.90
CA SER A 43 13.07 -20.63 -6.61
C SER A 43 13.94 -20.39 -5.37
N SER A 44 14.25 -21.48 -4.66
CA SER A 44 15.15 -21.46 -3.50
C SER A 44 16.54 -20.86 -3.81
N LEU A 45 17.02 -21.05 -5.04
CA LEU A 45 18.28 -20.46 -5.51
C LEU A 45 18.18 -18.93 -5.58
N ALA A 46 17.09 -18.41 -6.14
CA ALA A 46 16.92 -16.97 -6.26
C ALA A 46 16.55 -16.32 -4.91
N GLU A 47 15.79 -17.00 -4.05
CA GLU A 47 15.55 -16.55 -2.67
C GLU A 47 16.85 -16.43 -1.88
N SER A 48 17.70 -17.47 -1.89
CA SER A 48 18.99 -17.46 -1.19
C SER A 48 19.97 -16.45 -1.78
N THR A 49 20.00 -16.30 -3.11
CA THR A 49 20.83 -15.28 -3.77
C THR A 49 20.37 -13.88 -3.39
N CYS A 50 19.05 -13.65 -3.31
CA CYS A 50 18.49 -12.36 -2.88
C CYS A 50 18.90 -12.02 -1.44
N SER A 51 18.75 -12.97 -0.51
CA SER A 51 19.16 -12.76 0.88
C SER A 51 20.66 -12.58 1.01
N ASN A 52 21.47 -13.33 0.24
CA ASN A 52 22.93 -13.23 0.25
C ASN A 52 23.42 -11.89 -0.31
N ALA A 53 22.72 -11.33 -1.29
CA ALA A 53 22.99 -10.00 -1.82
C ALA A 53 22.49 -8.86 -0.90
N GLY A 54 21.92 -9.20 0.27
CA GLY A 54 21.36 -8.24 1.21
C GLY A 54 20.03 -7.64 0.78
N GLY A 55 19.31 -8.27 -0.14
CA GLY A 55 18.01 -7.84 -0.62
C GLY A 55 16.83 -8.47 0.11
N THR A 56 15.64 -8.00 -0.22
CA THR A 56 14.34 -8.51 0.26
C THR A 56 13.46 -8.93 -0.89
N LEU A 57 12.63 -9.95 -0.67
CA LEU A 57 11.67 -10.42 -1.66
C LEU A 57 10.46 -9.48 -1.68
N ALA A 58 10.08 -9.02 -2.87
CA ALA A 58 8.93 -8.15 -3.09
C ALA A 58 8.17 -8.57 -4.35
N PHE A 59 6.91 -8.18 -4.45
CA PHE A 59 6.15 -8.31 -5.69
C PHE A 59 6.29 -7.07 -6.56
N SER A 60 6.28 -7.28 -7.87
CA SER A 60 6.02 -6.24 -8.86
C SER A 60 4.78 -6.58 -9.66
N HIS A 61 3.99 -5.57 -9.96
CA HIS A 61 2.92 -5.68 -10.95
C HIS A 61 3.52 -5.46 -12.34
N GLN A 62 3.23 -6.34 -13.28
CA GLN A 62 3.49 -6.11 -14.69
C GLN A 62 2.34 -5.36 -15.35
N LEU A 63 2.58 -4.83 -16.55
CA LEU A 63 1.58 -4.14 -17.37
C LEU A 63 0.42 -5.06 -17.78
N ASP A 64 0.63 -6.37 -17.78
CA ASP A 64 -0.40 -7.39 -18.03
C ASP A 64 -1.31 -7.64 -16.81
N GLY A 65 -1.04 -6.99 -15.67
CA GLY A 65 -1.75 -7.19 -14.40
C GLY A 65 -1.26 -8.38 -13.58
N SER A 66 -0.29 -9.15 -14.07
CA SER A 66 0.35 -10.24 -13.34
C SER A 66 1.23 -9.70 -12.20
N ARG A 67 1.45 -10.53 -11.19
CA ARG A 67 2.38 -10.27 -10.10
C ARG A 67 3.59 -11.18 -10.24
N VAL A 68 4.76 -10.60 -10.35
CA VAL A 68 6.03 -11.34 -10.37
C VAL A 68 6.81 -11.12 -9.07
N GLY A 69 7.44 -12.19 -8.58
CA GLY A 69 8.40 -12.09 -7.49
C GLY A 69 9.70 -11.47 -7.99
N MET A 70 10.25 -10.55 -7.21
CA MET A 70 11.53 -9.91 -7.49
C MET A 70 12.31 -9.64 -6.21
N CYS A 71 13.63 -9.58 -6.31
CA CYS A 71 14.47 -9.12 -5.23
C CYS A 71 14.63 -7.60 -5.29
N GLN A 72 14.36 -6.92 -4.17
CA GLN A 72 14.74 -5.54 -3.92
C GLN A 72 16.07 -5.51 -3.19
N LEU A 73 17.10 -4.95 -3.81
CA LEU A 73 18.40 -4.79 -3.18
C LEU A 73 18.51 -3.45 -2.46
N VAL A 74 19.43 -3.36 -1.50
CA VAL A 74 19.72 -2.13 -0.73
C VAL A 74 20.21 -0.96 -1.60
N ASN A 75 20.72 -1.25 -2.80
CA ASN A 75 21.12 -0.23 -3.78
C ASN A 75 19.92 0.35 -4.57
N GLY A 76 18.69 -0.10 -4.29
CA GLY A 76 17.47 0.32 -4.98
C GLY A 76 17.18 -0.43 -6.28
N ARG A 77 18.03 -1.40 -6.67
CA ARG A 77 17.76 -2.24 -7.84
C ARG A 77 16.68 -3.25 -7.54
N ARG A 78 15.88 -3.55 -8.56
CA ARG A 78 14.84 -4.58 -8.52
C ARG A 78 15.13 -5.57 -9.63
N CYS A 79 15.29 -6.84 -9.28
CA CYS A 79 15.65 -7.87 -10.25
C CYS A 79 14.69 -9.03 -10.18
N ASP A 80 14.36 -9.56 -11.35
CA ASP A 80 13.63 -10.81 -11.49
C ASP A 80 14.53 -12.01 -11.18
N GLU A 81 13.88 -13.16 -10.99
CA GLU A 81 14.53 -14.43 -10.70
C GLU A 81 15.70 -14.77 -11.64
N GLN A 82 15.56 -14.57 -12.94
CA GLN A 82 16.57 -14.95 -13.92
C GLN A 82 17.79 -14.03 -13.82
N ALA A 83 17.57 -12.73 -13.59
CA ALA A 83 18.66 -11.77 -13.37
C ALA A 83 19.43 -12.05 -12.07
N LEU A 84 18.78 -12.58 -11.02
CA LEU A 84 19.47 -13.03 -9.81
C LEU A 84 20.31 -14.28 -10.07
N ILE A 85 19.71 -15.32 -10.62
CA ILE A 85 20.39 -16.61 -10.86
C ILE A 85 21.54 -16.42 -11.86
N GLY A 86 21.35 -15.59 -12.87
CA GLY A 86 22.38 -15.25 -13.86
C GLY A 86 23.48 -14.30 -13.35
N GLY A 87 23.40 -13.82 -12.10
CA GLY A 87 24.42 -12.95 -11.50
C GLY A 87 24.47 -11.52 -12.06
N ASN A 88 23.57 -11.14 -12.98
CA ASN A 88 23.51 -9.79 -13.56
C ASN A 88 22.91 -8.74 -12.61
N CYS A 89 22.32 -9.19 -11.50
CA CYS A 89 21.61 -8.34 -10.56
C CYS A 89 22.48 -7.79 -9.41
N ALA A 90 23.50 -8.54 -8.98
CA ALA A 90 24.32 -8.20 -7.81
C ALA A 90 25.63 -7.47 -8.15
N ARG A 91 25.94 -7.31 -9.44
CA ARG A 91 27.09 -6.55 -9.95
C ARG A 91 26.65 -5.14 -10.31
#